data_AF-A0A699VCR1-F1
#
_entry.id   AF-A0A699VCR1-F1
#
_cell.length_a   1.000
_cell.length_b   1.000
_cell.length_c   1.000
_cell.angle_alpha   90.00
_cell.angle_beta   90.00
_cell.angle_gamma   90.00
#
_symmetry.space_group_name_H-M   'P 1'
#
loop_
_entity.id
_entity.type
_entity.pdbx_description
1 polymer ?
#
loop_
_entity_poly.entity_id
_entity_poly.type
_entity_poly.pdbx_seq_one_letter_code
_entity_poly.pdbx_strand_id
1 'polypeptide(L)' 'MASLADKAILLGVENRPPMLEKDMYDSWRSRMEMYMLNRQHGRIILESVEHGPL' A
#
# COMPACT_ATOMS: atom_id res chain seq x y z
N MET A 1 -6.77 25.72 -23.38
CA MET A 1 -8.03 25.38 -22.69
C MET A 1 -7.95 23.92 -22.29
N ALA A 2 -7.83 23.61 -20.99
CA ALA A 2 -7.88 22.23 -20.52
C ALA A 2 -9.29 21.67 -20.75
N SER A 3 -9.39 20.48 -21.35
CA SER A 3 -10.67 19.84 -21.63
C SER A 3 -11.37 19.41 -20.34
N LEU A 4 -12.67 19.14 -20.42
CA LEU A 4 -13.42 18.59 -19.29
C LEU A 4 -12.83 17.25 -18.81
N ALA A 5 -12.25 16.47 -19.73
CA ALA A 5 -11.56 15.22 -19.43
C ALA A 5 -10.26 15.46 -18.63
N ASP A 6 -9.46 16.46 -18.98
CA ASP A 6 -8.23 16.79 -18.25
C ASP A 6 -8.51 17.19 -16.80
N LYS A 7 -9.60 17.95 -16.59
CA LYS A 7 -10.05 18.32 -15.24
C LYS A 7 -10.58 17.13 -14.45
N ALA A 8 -11.29 16.20 -15.10
CA ALA A 8 -11.79 14.99 -14.45
C ALA A 8 -10.65 14.05 -14.01
N ILE A 9 -9.60 13.93 -14.82
CA ILE A 9 -8.39 13.15 -14.46
C ILE A 9 -7.68 13.82 -13.28
N LEU A 10 -7.51 15.14 -13.31
CA LEU A 10 -6.84 15.88 -12.23
C LEU A 10 -7.59 15.77 -10.89
N LEU A 11 -8.91 15.96 -10.92
CA LEU A 11 -9.77 15.82 -9.73
C LEU A 11 -9.78 14.38 -9.20
N GLY A 12 -9.68 13.37 -10.06
CA GLY A 12 -9.59 11.97 -9.65
C GLY A 12 -8.27 11.63 -8.94
N VAL A 13 -7.17 12.30 -9.32
CA VAL A 13 -5.87 12.15 -8.67
C VAL A 13 -5.84 12.86 -7.31
N GLU A 14 -6.37 14.08 -7.21
CA GLU A 14 -6.40 14.86 -5.96
C GLU A 14 -7.40 14.35 -4.92
N ASN A 15 -8.51 13.71 -5.34
CA ASN A 15 -9.51 13.14 -4.42
C ASN A 15 -9.24 11.67 -4.06
N ARG A 16 -8.16 11.06 -4.57
CA ARG A 16 -7.78 9.70 -4.15
C ARG A 16 -7.31 9.77 -2.68
N PRO A 17 -7.81 8.90 -1.78
CA PRO A 17 -7.34 8.90 -0.40
C PRO A 17 -5.81 8.74 -0.35
N PRO A 18 -5.11 9.48 0.52
CA PRO A 18 -3.64 9.47 0.61
C PRO A 18 -3.06 8.13 1.07
N MET A 19 -3.88 7.10 1.26
CA MET A 19 -3.46 5.73 1.59
C MET A 19 -2.46 5.08 0.60
N LEU A 20 -2.24 5.69 -0.57
CA LEU A 20 -1.30 5.24 -1.60
C LEU A 20 -0.14 6.23 -1.82
N GLU A 21 0.07 7.17 -0.90
CA GLU A 21 1.30 7.96 -0.89
C GLU A 21 2.48 6.98 -0.81
N LYS A 22 3.44 7.11 -1.73
CA LYS A 22 4.47 6.09 -1.98
C LYS A 22 5.37 5.86 -0.76
N ASP A 23 5.54 6.90 0.04
CA ASP A 23 6.20 6.92 1.35
C ASP A 23 5.39 6.23 2.45
N MET A 24 4.05 6.27 2.38
CA MET A 24 3.18 5.53 3.30
C MET A 24 3.22 4.02 3.06
N TYR A 25 3.55 3.57 1.83
CA TYR A 25 3.67 2.14 1.52
C TYR A 25 4.80 1.47 2.31
N ASP A 26 5.97 2.10 2.40
CA ASP A 26 7.12 1.57 3.14
C ASP A 26 6.86 1.56 4.66
N SER A 27 6.18 2.60 5.17
CA SER A 27 5.73 2.68 6.56
C SER A 27 4.69 1.60 6.89
N TRP A 28 3.71 1.39 6.01
CA TRP A 28 2.71 0.33 6.13
C TRP A 28 3.36 -1.06 6.10
N ARG A 29 4.28 -1.30 5.15
CA ARG A 29 5.02 -2.56 5.03
C ARG A 29 5.80 -2.84 6.31
N SER A 30 6.56 -1.87 6.81
CA SER A 30 7.34 -2.01 8.06
C SER A 30 6.46 -2.33 9.27
N ARG A 31 5.26 -1.70 9.36
CA ARG A 31 4.31 -1.96 10.44
C ARG A 31 3.72 -3.38 10.34
N MET A 32 3.44 -3.86 9.13
CA MET A 32 2.93 -5.20 8.89
C MET A 32 3.99 -6.27 9.18
N GLU A 33 5.24 -6.06 8.77
CA GLU A 33 6.37 -6.95 9.09
C GLU A 33 6.56 -7.10 10.61
N MET A 34 6.60 -5.97 11.33
CA MET A 34 6.72 -5.98 12.79
C MET A 34 5.53 -6.68 13.46
N TYR A 35 4.31 -6.47 12.97
CA TYR A 35 3.13 -7.16 13.48
C TYR A 35 3.20 -8.67 13.26
N MET A 36 3.62 -9.11 12.06
CA MET A 36 3.78 -10.53 11.75
C MET A 36 4.82 -11.17 12.64
N LEU A 37 6.01 -10.57 12.79
CA LEU A 37 7.10 -11.10 13.62
C LEU A 37 6.72 -11.25 15.11
N ASN A 38 5.74 -10.49 15.61
CA ASN A 38 5.22 -10.62 16.98
C ASN A 38 4.21 -11.76 17.16
N ARG A 39 3.85 -12.50 16.11
CA ARG A 39 2.96 -13.68 16.18
C ARG A 39 3.77 -14.97 16.27
N GLN A 40 3.17 -16.01 16.87
CA GLN A 40 3.78 -17.34 17.05
C GLN A 40 4.31 -17.97 15.74
N HIS A 41 3.68 -17.67 14.60
CA HIS A 41 4.09 -18.14 13.27
C HIS A 41 4.51 -16.99 12.35
N GLY A 42 4.99 -15.90 12.94
CA GLY A 42 5.28 -14.66 12.24
C GLY A 42 6.18 -14.79 11.03
N ARG A 43 7.24 -15.60 11.14
CA ARG A 43 8.16 -15.86 10.04
C ARG A 43 7.49 -16.59 8.88
N ILE A 44 6.64 -17.57 9.15
CA ILE A 44 5.93 -18.35 8.12
C ILE A 44 4.93 -17.46 7.37
N ILE A 45 4.25 -16.57 8.11
CA ILE A 45 3.31 -15.61 7.53
C ILE A 45 4.06 -14.61 6.65
N LEU A 46 5.19 -14.08 7.12
CA LEU A 46 6.02 -13.15 6.35
C LEU A 46 6.54 -13.80 5.06
N GLU A 47 7.06 -15.02 5.15
CA GLU A 47 7.55 -15.80 4.00
C GLU A 47 6.44 -16.04 2.97
N SER A 48 5.21 -16.34 3.42
CA SER A 48 4.03 -16.51 2.54
C SER A 48 3.58 -15.22 1.86
N VAL A 49 3.81 -14.06 2.48
CA VAL A 49 3.48 -12.74 1.90
C VAL A 49 4.54 -12.31 0.89
N GLU A 50 5.82 -12.61 1.14
CA GLU A 50 6.91 -12.30 0.22
C GLU A 50 6.91 -13.18 -1.03
N HIS A 51 6.64 -14.48 -0.87
CA HIS A 51 6.77 -15.46 -1.95
C HIS A 51 5.43 -15.83 -2.60
N GLY A 52 4.31 -15.37 -2.01
CA GLY A 52 2.97 -15.77 -2.41
C GLY A 52 2.58 -17.15 -1.86
N PRO A 53 1.36 -17.63 -2.15
CA PRO A 53 0.95 -18.97 -1.74
C PRO A 53 1.87 -20.02 -2.39
N LEU A 54 2.31 -20.98 -1.57
CA LEU A 54 3.01 -22.18 -2.00
C LEU A 54 2.18 -23.00 -2.99
#